data_AF-A0A349EUG1-F1
#
_entry.id   AF-A0A349EUG1-F1
#
_cell.length_a   1.000
_cell.length_b   1.000
_cell.length_c   1.000
_cell.angle_alpha   90.00
_cell.angle_beta   90.00
_cell.angle_gamma   90.00
#
_symmetry.space_group_name_H-M   'P 1'
#
loop_
_entity.id
_entity.type
_entity.pdbx_description
1 polymer ?
#
loop_
_entity_poly.entity_id
_entity_poly.type
_entity_poly.pdbx_seq_one_letter_code
_entity_poly.pdbx_strand_id
1 'polypeptide(L)' 'MKLKKYEGNPIMSPSKDIPWENFCVLNPAVIYDDENERFVMVYRAAGDDPTHIIRLGLATSKDGIHFTRYSDKPIFDVIP' A
#
# COMPACT_ATOMS: atom_id res chain seq x y z
N MET A 1 25.03 -9.21 1.97
CA MET A 1 24.48 -7.86 2.27
C MET A 1 23.81 -7.89 3.64
N LYS A 2 24.13 -6.95 4.55
CA LYS A 2 23.38 -6.78 5.82
C LYS A 2 22.43 -5.60 5.63
N LEU A 3 21.12 -5.85 5.73
CA LEU A 3 20.10 -4.81 5.67
C LEU A 3 19.78 -4.34 7.08
N LYS A 4 19.65 -3.02 7.27
CA LYS A 4 19.15 -2.43 8.53
C LYS A 4 17.65 -2.20 8.39
N LYS A 5 16.86 -2.74 9.32
CA LYS A 5 15.42 -2.46 9.37
C LYS A 5 15.19 -1.01 9.79
N TYR A 6 14.17 -0.39 9.23
CA TYR A 6 13.66 0.88 9.74
C TYR A 6 13.01 0.65 11.11
N GLU A 7 13.34 1.49 12.11
CA GLU A 7 12.82 1.35 13.47
C GLU A 7 11.31 1.64 13.54
N GLY A 8 10.79 2.49 12.66
CA GLY A 8 9.37 2.85 12.58
C GLY A 8 8.52 1.88 11.74
N ASN A 9 8.98 0.65 11.50
CA ASN A 9 8.15 -0.35 10.83
C ASN A 9 6.90 -0.68 11.67
N PRO A 10 5.74 -0.97 11.04
CA PRO A 10 5.53 -1.04 9.58
C PRO A 10 5.38 0.35 8.92
N ILE A 11 5.91 0.50 7.70
CA ILE A 11 5.78 1.74 6.90
C ILE A 11 4.36 2.00 6.39
N MET A 12 3.50 0.97 6.41
CA MET A 12 2.10 1.07 6.05
C MET A 12 1.31 -0.01 6.79
N SER A 13 0.16 0.35 7.35
CA SER A 13 -0.75 -0.54 8.08
C SER A 13 -2.18 -0.44 7.52
N PRO A 14 -3.01 -1.48 7.69
CA PRO A 14 -4.45 -1.42 7.36
C PRO A 14 -5.12 -0.20 7.96
N SER A 15 -6.01 0.43 7.20
CA SER A 15 -6.88 1.50 7.72
C SER A 15 -8.24 0.95 8.09
N LYS A 16 -8.65 1.09 9.35
CA LYS A 16 -9.99 0.68 9.81
C LYS A 16 -11.12 1.44 9.10
N ASP A 17 -10.81 2.65 8.62
CA ASP A 17 -11.77 3.54 7.96
C ASP A 17 -11.94 3.23 6.46
N ILE A 18 -11.14 2.30 5.90
CA ILE A 18 -11.17 1.93 4.48
C ILE A 18 -11.53 0.45 4.35
N PRO A 19 -12.83 0.09 4.17
CA PRO A 19 -13.31 -1.29 4.30
C PRO A 19 -12.59 -2.32 3.42
N TRP A 20 -12.14 -1.93 2.23
CA TRP A 20 -11.52 -2.86 1.28
C TRP A 20 -10.06 -3.23 1.62
N GLU A 21 -9.43 -2.53 2.57
CA GLU A 21 -8.05 -2.75 3.04
C GLU A 21 -7.94 -2.82 4.58
N ASN A 22 -9.07 -2.85 5.29
CA ASN A 22 -9.11 -2.75 6.75
C ASN A 22 -8.57 -3.98 7.49
N PHE A 23 -8.38 -5.11 6.79
CA PHE A 23 -7.88 -6.34 7.38
C PHE A 23 -6.37 -6.48 7.20
N CYS A 24 -5.86 -6.26 5.99
CA CYS A 24 -4.45 -6.46 5.71
C CYS A 24 -3.93 -5.60 4.54
N VAL A 25 -2.69 -5.11 4.67
CA VAL A 25 -1.90 -4.40 3.64
C VAL A 25 -0.52 -5.04 3.58
N LEU A 26 -0.11 -5.58 2.43
CA LEU A 26 1.07 -6.42 2.29
C LEU A 26 1.59 -6.48 0.84
N ASN A 27 2.69 -7.21 0.65
CA ASN A 27 3.27 -7.60 -0.64
C ASN A 27 3.36 -6.47 -1.69
N PRO A 28 3.99 -5.32 -1.35
CA PRO A 28 4.07 -4.20 -2.28
C PRO A 28 5.08 -4.45 -3.41
N ALA A 29 4.80 -3.85 -4.57
CA ALA A 29 5.79 -3.52 -5.59
C ALA A 29 6.06 -2.01 -5.54
N VAL A 30 7.32 -1.60 -5.64
CA VAL A 30 7.72 -0.19 -5.55
C VAL A 30 8.70 0.14 -6.68
N ILE A 31 8.45 1.25 -7.36
CA ILE A 31 9.40 1.88 -8.28
C ILE A 31 9.76 3.28 -7.78
N TYR A 32 10.89 3.80 -8.23
CA TYR A 32 11.19 5.22 -8.15
C TYR A 32 10.86 5.86 -9.51
N ASP A 33 10.04 6.89 -9.49
CA ASP A 33 9.59 7.69 -10.64
C ASP A 33 10.53 8.92 -10.73
N ASP A 34 11.57 8.81 -11.56
CA ASP A 34 12.61 9.84 -11.70
C ASP A 34 12.05 11.18 -12.20
N GLU A 35 11.01 11.15 -13.05
CA GLU A 35 10.40 12.36 -13.60
C GLU A 35 9.67 13.19 -12.53
N ASN A 36 9.09 12.52 -11.53
CA ASN A 36 8.32 13.16 -10.47
C ASN A 36 9.02 13.11 -9.09
N GLU A 37 10.26 12.63 -9.04
CA GLU A 37 11.10 12.51 -7.84
C GLU A 37 10.38 11.87 -6.65
N ARG A 38 9.76 10.70 -6.87
CA ARG A 38 8.97 10.01 -5.84
C ARG A 38 8.99 8.50 -5.97
N PHE A 39 8.81 7.81 -4.86
CA PHE A 39 8.48 6.39 -4.83
C PHE A 39 6.98 6.20 -5.11
N VAL A 40 6.68 5.24 -5.99
CA VAL A 40 5.32 4.81 -6.30
C VAL A 40 5.18 3.35 -5.88
N MET A 41 4.26 3.10 -4.95
CA MET A 41 3.98 1.78 -4.39
C MET A 41 2.61 1.30 -4.87
N VAL A 42 2.59 0.13 -5.51
CA VAL A 42 1.37 -0.67 -5.67
C VAL A 42 1.36 -1.72 -4.57
N TYR A 43 0.37 -1.69 -3.69
CA TYR A 43 0.26 -2.63 -2.57
C TYR A 43 -0.96 -3.52 -2.69
N ARG A 44 -0.81 -4.76 -2.21
CA ARG A 44 -1.91 -5.72 -2.07
C ARG A 44 -2.65 -5.44 -0.77
N ALA A 45 -3.97 -5.39 -0.81
CA ALA A 45 -4.77 -5.33 0.39
C ALA A 45 -6.01 -6.23 0.33
N ALA A 46 -6.57 -6.52 1.50
CA ALA A 46 -7.88 -7.16 1.64
C ALA A 46 -8.64 -6.53 2.79
N GLY A 47 -9.96 -6.54 2.66
CA GLY A 47 -10.89 -6.18 3.72
C GLY A 47 -11.21 -7.38 4.61
N ASP A 48 -11.96 -7.13 5.67
CA ASP A 48 -12.54 -8.14 6.56
C ASP A 48 -13.82 -8.77 6.00
N ASP A 49 -14.04 -8.62 4.68
CA ASP A 49 -15.13 -9.29 3.97
C ASP A 49 -14.97 -10.82 4.03
N PRO A 50 -16.06 -11.61 3.97
CA PRO A 50 -16.01 -13.06 4.15
C PRO A 50 -15.10 -13.81 3.16
N THR A 51 -14.80 -13.18 2.02
CA THR A 51 -13.99 -13.76 0.95
C THR A 51 -12.57 -13.19 0.88
N HIS A 52 -12.26 -12.18 1.70
CA HIS A 52 -11.01 -11.42 1.69
C HIS A 52 -10.55 -11.08 0.27
N ILE A 53 -11.42 -10.41 -0.50
CA ILE A 53 -11.14 -10.09 -1.89
C ILE A 53 -9.87 -9.25 -1.97
N ILE A 54 -8.91 -9.73 -2.76
CA ILE A 54 -7.64 -9.07 -2.97
C ILE A 54 -7.80 -7.93 -3.97
N ARG A 55 -7.39 -6.74 -3.54
CA ARG A 55 -7.40 -5.52 -4.35
C ARG A 55 -6.02 -4.89 -4.35
N LEU A 56 -5.77 -4.03 -5.32
CA LEU A 56 -4.52 -3.25 -5.37
C LEU A 56 -4.81 -1.79 -5.06
N GLY A 57 -4.04 -1.24 -4.14
CA GLY A 57 -3.99 0.19 -3.87
C GLY A 57 -2.72 0.82 -4.40
N LEU A 58 -2.74 2.16 -4.49
CA LEU A 58 -1.59 2.97 -4.87
C LEU A 58 -1.24 3.90 -3.71
N ALA A 59 0.05 4.03 -3.41
CA ALA A 59 0.58 5.00 -2.48
C ALA A 59 1.86 5.63 -3.02
N THR A 60 2.17 6.84 -2.59
CA THR A 60 3.39 7.55 -2.99
C THR A 60 4.18 8.04 -1.78
N SER A 61 5.49 8.18 -1.94
CA SER A 61 6.39 8.68 -0.89
C SER A 61 7.53 9.48 -1.51
N LYS A 62 8.06 10.48 -0.79
CA LYS A 62 9.27 11.20 -1.19
C LYS A 62 10.57 10.58 -0.64
N ASP A 63 10.48 9.80 0.43
CA ASP A 63 11.64 9.27 1.16
C ASP A 63 11.71 7.74 1.19
N GLY A 64 10.71 7.06 0.62
CA GLY A 64 10.62 5.61 0.58
C GLY A 64 10.23 4.98 1.92
N ILE A 65 9.81 5.80 2.90
CA ILE A 65 9.46 5.37 4.25
C ILE A 65 8.04 5.83 4.61
N HIS A 66 7.70 7.10 4.38
CA HIS A 66 6.39 7.66 4.71
C HIS A 66 5.52 7.67 3.45
N PHE A 67 4.61 6.70 3.36
CA PHE A 67 3.71 6.55 2.22
C PHE A 67 2.34 7.18 2.48
N THR A 68 1.84 7.90 1.47
CA THR A 68 0.48 8.46 1.44
C THR A 68 -0.35 7.70 0.42
N ARG A 69 -1.51 7.18 0.83
CA ARG A 69 -2.48 6.53 -0.08
C ARG A 69 -2.94 7.54 -1.13
N TYR A 70 -3.02 7.09 -2.38
CA TYR A 70 -3.48 7.91 -3.49
C TYR A 70 -4.99 8.17 -3.44
N SER A 71 -5.78 7.19 -2.97
CA SER A 71 -7.23 7.25 -2.89
C SER A 71 -7.74 6.35 -1.76
N ASP A 72 -8.97 6.60 -1.31
CA ASP A 72 -9.79 5.73 -0.46
C ASP A 72 -10.41 4.55 -1.22
N LYS A 73 -10.21 4.46 -2.54
CA LYS A 73 -10.63 3.36 -3.41
C LYS A 73 -9.43 2.57 -3.94
N PRO A 74 -9.59 1.27 -4.22
CA PRO A 74 -8.55 0.51 -4.90
C PRO A 74 -8.33 1.04 -6.32
N ILE A 75 -7.10 0.95 -6.82
CA ILE A 75 -6.78 1.24 -8.24
C ILE A 75 -7.06 0.04 -9.15
N PHE A 76 -7.22 -1.15 -8.56
CA PHE A 76 -7.62 -2.36 -9.26
C PHE A 76 -8.51 -3.22 -8.35
N ASP A 77 -9.71 -3.50 -8.82
CA ASP A 77 -10.72 -4.33 -8.15
C ASP A 77 -11.26 -5.38 -9.14
N VAL A 78 -11.79 -6.48 -8.62
CA VAL A 78 -12.43 -7.55 -9.37
C VAL A 78 -13.95 -7.39 -9.46
N ILE A 79 -14.51 -6.42 -8.75
CA ILE A 79 -15.94 -6.09 -8.77
C ILE A 79 -16.19 -4.96 -9.79
N PRO A 80 -17.11 -5.14 -10.77
CA PRO A 80 -17.48 -4.12 -11.76
C PRO A 80 -18.01 -2.82 -11.16
#